data_AF-A0A965VXX6-F1
#
_entry.id   AF-A0A965VXX6-F1
#
_cell.length_a   1.000
_cell.length_b   1.000
_cell.length_c   1.000
_cell.angle_alpha   90.00
_cell.angle_beta   90.00
_cell.angle_gamma   90.00
#
_symmetry.space_group_name_H-M   'P 1'
#
loop_
_entity.id
_entity.type
_entity.pdbx_description
1 polymer ?
#
loop_
_entity_poly.entity_id
_entity_poly.type
_entity_poly.pdbx_seq_one_letter_code
_entity_poly.pdbx_strand_id
1 'polypeptide(L)'
;MNLYVTYNDSPSPIYSSQVVDVVKFINSNLKKPITLFAIVSLRNYFKSKKIIHQQLPDAWVIPMIPYVVLWQLNVIICFFLFLLLNLK
;
A
#
# COMPACT_ATOMS: atom_id res chain seq x y z
N MET A 1 -16.32 1.78 -0.49
CA MET A 1 -15.07 1.15 -0.01
C MET A 1 -14.22 2.25 0.61
N ASN A 2 -13.86 2.14 1.88
CA ASN A 2 -13.08 3.17 2.57
C ASN A 2 -11.62 2.72 2.66
N LEU A 3 -10.70 3.58 2.27
CA LEU A 3 -9.27 3.28 2.22
C LEU A 3 -8.51 4.21 3.16
N TYR A 4 -7.59 3.63 3.93
CA TYR A 4 -6.59 4.38 4.67
C TYR A 4 -5.29 4.30 3.89
N VAL A 5 -4.85 5.40 3.29
CA VAL A 5 -3.74 5.39 2.32
C VAL A 5 -2.45 5.86 2.99
N THR A 6 -1.36 5.10 2.80
CA THR A 6 0.00 5.51 3.20
C THR A 6 0.94 5.47 2.01
N TYR A 7 1.94 6.36 2.01
CA TYR A 7 2.87 6.52 0.89
C TYR A 7 4.32 6.56 1.35
N ASN A 8 5.09 5.57 0.90
CA ASN A 8 6.52 5.40 1.14
C ASN A 8 6.92 5.35 2.63
N ASP A 9 5.97 5.04 3.51
CA ASP A 9 6.24 4.83 4.93
C ASP A 9 6.87 3.46 5.16
N SER A 10 7.93 3.43 5.96
CA SER A 10 8.59 2.18 6.34
C SER A 10 7.88 1.56 7.54
N PRO A 11 7.64 0.23 7.55
CA PRO A 11 6.99 -0.46 8.65
C PRO A 11 7.93 -0.52 9.85
N SER A 12 7.81 0.49 10.69
CA SER A 12 8.53 0.68 11.95
C SER A 12 7.56 0.55 13.14
N PRO A 13 8.06 0.53 14.39
CA PRO A 13 7.18 0.59 15.55
C PRO A 13 6.28 1.83 15.55
N ILE A 14 6.80 2.97 15.07
CA ILE A 14 6.03 4.23 14.93
C ILE A 14 4.92 4.05 13.88
N TYR A 15 5.23 3.42 12.74
CA TYR A 15 4.20 3.09 11.74
C TYR A 15 3.09 2.22 12.32
N SER A 16 3.45 1.24 13.16
CA SER A 16 2.46 0.35 13.78
C SER A 16 1.49 1.14 14.67
N SER A 17 2.01 2.03 15.53
CA SER A 17 1.16 2.82 16.43
C SER A 17 0.33 3.89 15.70
N GLN A 18 0.87 4.50 14.65
CA GLN A 18 0.21 5.60 13.95
C GLN A 18 -0.74 5.16 12.83
N VAL A 19 -0.45 4.02 12.19
CA VAL A 19 -1.22 3.55 11.03
C VAL A 19 -2.01 2.31 11.38
N VAL A 20 -1.35 1.27 11.89
CA VAL A 20 -1.99 -0.03 12.09
C VAL A 20 -3.00 0.01 13.23
N ASP A 21 -2.63 0.60 14.36
CA ASP A 21 -3.52 0.68 15.51
C ASP A 21 -4.73 1.58 15.23
N VAL A 22 -4.57 2.63 14.41
CA VAL A 22 -5.67 3.47 13.93
C VAL A 22 -6.62 2.66 13.04
N VAL A 23 -6.10 1.88 12.09
CA VAL A 23 -6.92 1.02 11.22
C VAL A 23 -7.71 0.00 12.05
N LYS A 24 -7.06 -0.65 13.02
CA LYS A 24 -7.70 -1.59 13.94
C LYS A 24 -8.78 -0.89 14.78
N PHE A 25 -8.45 0.27 15.35
CA PHE A 25 -9.38 1.05 16.17
C PHE A 25 -10.65 1.42 15.39
N ILE A 26 -10.51 1.92 14.17
CA ILE A 26 -11.66 2.31 13.33
C ILE A 26 -12.51 1.08 12.99
N ASN A 27 -11.86 -0.03 12.58
CA ASN A 27 -12.55 -1.26 12.22
C ASN A 27 -13.32 -1.88 13.40
N SER A 28 -12.77 -1.81 14.61
CA SER A 28 -13.42 -2.34 15.81
C SER A 28 -14.53 -1.42 16.36
N ASN A 29 -14.40 -0.10 16.25
CA ASN A 29 -15.27 0.83 16.99
C ASN A 29 -16.30 1.59 16.14
N LEU A 30 -16.01 1.86 14.87
CA LEU A 30 -16.79 2.83 14.09
C LEU A 30 -17.77 2.20 13.09
N LYS A 31 -17.95 0.87 13.10
CA LYS A 31 -18.79 0.10 12.14
C LYS A 31 -18.55 0.47 10.67
N LYS A 32 -17.41 1.09 10.36
CA LYS A 32 -17.00 1.52 9.03
C LYS A 32 -15.73 0.76 8.69
N PRO A 33 -15.84 -0.38 7.99
CA PRO A 33 -14.67 -1.15 7.61
C PRO A 33 -13.80 -0.30 6.67
N ILE A 34 -12.53 -0.17 7.03
CA ILE A 34 -11.48 0.47 6.26
C ILE A 34 -10.37 -0.53 5.98
N THR A 35 -9.83 -0.44 4.77
CA THR A 35 -8.69 -1.26 4.33
C THR A 35 -7.46 -0.37 4.23
N LEU A 36 -6.35 -0.81 4.82
CA LEU A 36 -5.07 -0.13 4.63
C LEU A 36 -4.60 -0.33 3.18
N PHE A 37 -4.29 0.77 2.50
CA PHE A 37 -3.67 0.80 1.19
C PHE A 37 -2.26 1.39 1.32
N ALA A 38 -1.27 0.53 1.45
CA ALA A 38 0.12 0.92 1.71
C ALA A 38 0.97 0.87 0.44
N ILE A 39 1.46 2.03 0.00
CA ILE A 39 2.38 2.15 -1.12
C ILE A 39 3.79 2.14 -0.55
N VAL A 40 4.56 1.07 -0.78
CA VAL A 40 5.88 0.88 -0.15
C VAL A 40 7.00 0.84 -1.17
N SER A 41 8.19 1.31 -0.78
CA SER A 41 9.36 1.33 -1.66
C SER A 41 9.67 -0.04 -2.26
N LEU A 42 9.97 -0.07 -3.56
CA LEU A 42 10.31 -1.29 -4.29
C LEU A 42 11.51 -2.02 -3.68
N ARG A 43 12.51 -1.28 -3.16
CA ARG A 43 13.75 -1.84 -2.59
C ARG A 43 13.51 -2.87 -1.49
N ASN A 44 12.49 -2.64 -0.66
CA ASN A 44 12.16 -3.48 0.49
C ASN A 44 10.71 -3.98 0.42
N TYR A 45 10.14 -4.08 -0.79
CA TYR A 45 8.71 -4.37 -0.97
C TYR A 45 8.30 -5.67 -0.27
N PHE A 46 8.99 -6.78 -0.55
CA PHE A 46 8.63 -8.09 0.03
C PHE A 46 8.74 -8.11 1.55
N LYS A 47 9.80 -7.50 2.10
CA LYS A 47 9.98 -7.38 3.56
C LYS A 47 8.87 -6.55 4.19
N SER A 48 8.55 -5.41 3.58
CA SER A 48 7.54 -4.48 4.09
C SER A 48 6.14 -5.10 4.01
N LYS A 49 5.82 -5.72 2.87
CA LYS A 49 4.59 -6.47 2.65
C LYS A 49 4.40 -7.55 3.70
N LYS A 50 5.43 -8.34 4.00
CA LYS A 50 5.35 -9.40 5.03
C LYS A 50 5.03 -8.81 6.41
N ILE A 51 5.71 -7.75 6.82
CA ILE A 51 5.50 -7.12 8.14
C ILE A 51 4.08 -6.53 8.24
N ILE A 52 3.63 -5.82 7.20
CA ILE A 52 2.29 -5.21 7.20
C ILE A 52 1.20 -6.28 7.26
N HIS A 53 1.29 -7.35 6.45
CA HIS A 53 0.30 -8.43 6.48
C HIS A 53 0.30 -9.23 7.77
N GLN A 54 1.42 -9.32 8.49
CA GLN A 54 1.45 -9.95 9.81
C GLN A 54 0.57 -9.19 10.83
N GLN A 55 0.42 -7.88 10.67
CA GLN A 55 -0.38 -7.06 11.59
C GLN A 55 -1.79 -6.77 11.06
N LEU A 56 -1.95 -6.71 9.73
CA LEU A 56 -3.20 -6.45 9.00
C LEU A 56 -3.28 -7.37 7.77
N PRO A 57 -3.85 -8.57 7.90
CA PRO A 57 -3.94 -9.54 6.80
C PRO A 57 -4.64 -9.00 5.56
N ASP A 58 -5.68 -8.19 5.75
CA ASP A 58 -6.52 -7.65 4.67
C ASP A 58 -5.93 -6.40 4.00
N ALA A 59 -4.74 -5.94 4.40
CA ALA A 59 -4.12 -4.74 3.83
C ALA A 59 -3.73 -4.93 2.36
N TRP A 60 -3.91 -3.89 1.56
CA TRP A 60 -3.43 -3.84 0.18
C TRP A 60 -2.05 -3.19 0.18
N VAL A 61 -1.01 -3.98 -0.03
CA VAL A 61 0.37 -3.50 -0.12
C VAL A 61 0.82 -3.52 -1.57
N ILE A 62 1.08 -2.35 -2.15
CA ILE A 62 1.53 -2.21 -3.53
C ILE A 62 2.93 -1.58 -3.59
N PRO A 63 3.76 -1.98 -4.56
CA PRO A 63 5.06 -1.35 -4.74
C PRO A 63 4.87 0.07 -5.28
N MET A 64 5.67 1.00 -4.79
CA MET A 64 5.77 2.35 -5.32
C MET A 64 6.33 2.31 -6.74
N ILE A 65 5.78 3.15 -7.62
CA ILE A 65 6.36 3.41 -8.94
C ILE A 65 7.77 4.01 -8.75
N PRO A 66 8.80 3.52 -9.45
CA PRO A 66 10.16 4.03 -9.29
C PRO A 66 10.25 5.51 -9.67
N TYR A 67 11.27 6.19 -9.11
CA TYR A 67 11.53 7.63 -9.15
C TYR A 67 10.91 8.40 -10.33
N VAL A 68 10.36 9.59 -10.06
CA VAL A 68 9.80 10.50 -11.09
C VAL A 68 10.78 10.77 -12.24
N VAL A 69 12.08 10.75 -11.96
CA VAL A 69 13.14 10.90 -12.97
C VAL A 69 13.07 9.82 -14.07
N LEU A 70 12.55 8.62 -13.76
CA LEU A 70 12.37 7.51 -14.68
C LEU A 70 10.99 7.56 -15.39
N TRP A 71 10.38 8.74 -15.54
CA TRP A 71 9.04 8.90 -16.09
C TRP A 71 8.84 8.22 -17.45
N GLN A 72 9.86 8.17 -18.31
CA GLN A 72 9.79 7.49 -19.61
C GLN A 72 9.56 5.98 -19.46
N LEU A 73 10.24 5.34 -18.50
CA LEU A 73 10.00 3.94 -18.16
C LEU A 73 8.64 3.76 -17.46
N ASN A 74 8.25 4.71 -16.61
CA ASN A 74 6.94 4.69 -15.95
C ASN A 74 5.80 4.77 -16.97
N VAL A 75 5.94 5.53 -18.07
CA VAL A 75 4.96 5.59 -19.16
C VAL A 75 4.79 4.22 -19.82
N ILE A 76 5.89 3.49 -20.07
CA ILE A 76 5.85 2.14 -20.63
C ILE A 76 5.13 1.18 -19.67
N ILE A 77 5.47 1.22 -18.38
CA ILE A 77 4.83 0.39 -17.35
C ILE A 77 3.33 0.71 -17.26
N CYS A 78 2.95 1.99 -17.25
CA CYS A 78 1.56 2.42 -17.25
C CYS A 78 0.83 1.94 -18.52
N PHE A 79 1.45 2.02 -19.69
CA PHE A 79 0.87 1.52 -20.94
C PHE A 79 0.55 0.02 -20.86
N PHE A 80 1.50 -0.80 -20.40
CA PHE A 80 1.25 -2.24 -20.22
C PHE A 80 0.20 -2.52 -19.15
N LEU A 81 0.18 -1.77 -18.04
CA LEU A 81 -0.89 -1.87 -17.03
C LEU A 81 -2.27 -1.57 -17.61
N PHE A 82 -2.40 -0.48 -18.38
CA PHE A 82 -3.65 -0.11 -19.05
C PHE A 82 -4.09 -1.13 -20.09
N LEU A 83 -3.16 -1.68 -20.87
CA LEU A 83 -3.45 -2.74 -21.82
C LEU A 83 -4.01 -3.98 -21.11
N LEU A 84 -3.36 -4.39 -20.02
CA LEU A 84 -3.73 -5.59 -19.26
C LEU A 84 -5.07 -5.41 -18.51
N LEU A 85 -5.38 -4.18 -18.09
CA LEU A 85 -6.67 -3.84 -17.48
C LEU A 85 -7.82 -3.73 -18.50
N ASN A 86 -7.56 -3.29 -19.73
CA ASN A 86 -8.58 -3.21 -20.80
C ASN A 86 -8.88 -4.55 -21.48
N LEU A 87 -8.01 -5.55 -21.29
CA LEU A 87 -8.21 -6.91 -21.81
C LEU A 87 -9.08 -7.79 -20.89
N LYS A 88 -9.52 -7.27 -19.74
CA LYS A 88 -10.47 -7.91 -18.82
C LYS A 88 -11.84 -7.25 -18.91
#